data_AF-A0A7S2NYI2-F1
#
_entry.id   AF-A0A7S2NYI2-F1
#
_cell.length_a   1.000
_cell.length_b   1.000
_cell.length_c   1.000
_cell.angle_alpha   90.00
_cell.angle_beta   90.00
_cell.angle_gamma   90.00
#
_symmetry.space_group_name_H-M   'P 1'
#
loop_
_entity.id
_entity.type
_entity.pdbx_description
1 polymer ?
#
loop_
_entity_poly.entity_id
_entity_poly.type
_entity_poly.pdbx_seq_one_letter_code
_entity_poly.pdbx_strand_id
1 'polypeptide(L)'
;PLGPQDVMSSRVWLLASLAACFAPAGNCQGPSFELQLWFESSARGLALPRAEAAALVNQEGPVMSACCGSVVTEVIRKLDALRAVLYLPSGLDLPLLELRRSILPLLYQGAEPRAVGGLYRALSTDGLGLPKGDAQSFAISLALRKVDAGPLQDLFFVMYGYRGLGFDLRTAQQQSIELASAGADAEKFREAFSQSRDMSTSVKASVNGRLLGVVRRYGKEDARPYTAAEFQAYYGARWLAEWQAAPEERRIAPDSRAYTAGQFAGYYRDIWYVKYQGAREATQLRLHSNTQQGYSGFSMRDFAGYYGQEAWQRR
;
A
#
# COMPACT_ATOMS: atom_id res chain seq x y z
N PRO A 1 -9.85 -20.31 15.89
CA PRO A 1 -11.12 -19.75 15.40
C PRO A 1 -10.96 -18.26 15.09
N LEU A 2 -10.85 -17.91 13.80
CA LEU A 2 -10.93 -16.51 13.38
C LEU A 2 -12.40 -16.11 13.50
N GLY A 3 -12.73 -15.25 14.46
CA GLY A 3 -14.09 -14.72 14.57
C GLY A 3 -14.41 -13.82 13.37
N PRO A 4 -15.68 -13.76 12.91
CA PRO A 4 -16.10 -12.94 11.76
C PRO A 4 -15.89 -11.43 11.94
N GLN A 5 -15.41 -10.96 13.10
CA GLN A 5 -15.20 -9.54 13.41
C GLN A 5 -13.76 -9.04 13.20
N ASP A 6 -12.74 -9.90 13.26
CA ASP A 6 -11.33 -9.46 13.14
C ASP A 6 -10.89 -9.13 11.71
N VAL A 7 -11.70 -9.47 10.70
CA VAL A 7 -11.42 -9.25 9.26
C VAL A 7 -12.04 -7.92 8.75
N MET A 8 -12.74 -7.17 9.62
CA MET A 8 -13.54 -6.00 9.17
C MET A 8 -12.75 -4.72 8.89
N SER A 9 -11.46 -4.64 9.22
CA SER A 9 -10.71 -3.36 9.20
C SER A 9 -9.94 -3.05 7.91
N SER A 10 -9.91 -3.92 6.89
CA SER A 10 -9.09 -3.70 5.67
C SER A 10 -9.86 -3.93 4.36
N ARG A 11 -11.15 -3.59 4.34
CA ARG A 11 -12.09 -4.01 3.30
C ARG A 11 -12.15 -3.16 2.02
N VAL A 12 -11.38 -2.07 1.82
CA VAL A 12 -11.74 -1.10 0.76
C VAL A 12 -10.61 -0.73 -0.21
N TRP A 13 -9.92 -1.74 -0.72
CA TRP A 13 -8.95 -1.52 -1.80
C TRP A 13 -9.16 -2.53 -2.92
N LEU A 14 -9.91 -2.09 -3.90
CA LEU A 14 -10.08 -2.59 -5.26
C LEU A 14 -10.82 -1.37 -5.85
N LEU A 15 -10.39 -0.60 -6.85
CA LEU A 15 -9.65 -0.89 -8.06
C LEU A 15 -9.14 0.45 -8.62
N ALA A 16 -7.83 0.63 -8.70
CA ALA A 16 -7.26 1.65 -9.59
C ALA A 16 -6.63 1.02 -10.86
N SER A 17 -6.88 -0.28 -11.09
CA SER A 17 -6.44 -1.00 -12.30
C SER A 17 -7.55 -1.80 -13.01
N LEU A 18 -8.80 -1.81 -12.53
CA LEU A 18 -9.97 -2.36 -13.26
C LEU A 18 -11.00 -1.25 -13.53
N ALA A 19 -10.57 -0.12 -14.08
CA ALA A 19 -11.46 0.94 -14.53
C ALA A 19 -12.23 0.59 -15.83
N ALA A 20 -12.42 -0.70 -16.15
CA ALA A 20 -12.95 -1.13 -17.45
C ALA A 20 -13.88 -2.36 -17.36
N CYS A 21 -14.75 -2.44 -16.34
CA CYS A 21 -15.76 -3.50 -16.27
C CYS A 21 -17.17 -2.91 -16.27
N PHE A 22 -17.60 -2.39 -17.42
CA PHE A 22 -19.01 -2.27 -17.76
C PHE A 22 -19.38 -3.50 -18.61
N ALA A 23 -19.62 -4.65 -17.97
CA ALA A 23 -20.22 -5.79 -18.63
C ALA A 23 -21.70 -5.90 -18.19
N PRO A 24 -22.65 -6.09 -19.11
CA PRO A 24 -24.06 -6.26 -18.74
C PRO A 24 -24.22 -7.53 -17.88
N ALA A 25 -25.10 -7.44 -16.88
CA ALA A 25 -25.36 -8.44 -15.85
C ALA A 25 -26.03 -9.73 -16.36
N GLY A 26 -25.46 -10.37 -17.39
CA GLY A 26 -25.92 -11.66 -17.91
C GLY A 26 -24.92 -12.78 -17.58
N ASN A 27 -25.35 -13.72 -16.73
CA ASN A 27 -24.76 -15.05 -16.49
C ASN A 27 -23.30 -15.15 -16.02
N CYS A 28 -22.96 -14.56 -14.86
CA CYS A 28 -21.73 -14.92 -14.14
C CYS A 28 -22.04 -16.00 -13.07
N GLN A 29 -22.30 -17.23 -13.50
CA GLN A 29 -22.22 -18.45 -12.66
C GLN A 29 -20.81 -19.04 -12.83
N GLY A 30 -19.99 -19.32 -11.82
CA GLY A 30 -19.74 -18.64 -10.57
C GLY A 30 -18.24 -18.86 -10.29
N PRO A 31 -17.36 -17.84 -10.36
CA PRO A 31 -15.92 -17.93 -10.06
C PRO A 31 -15.55 -18.39 -8.62
N SER A 32 -16.53 -18.84 -7.85
CA SER A 32 -16.47 -19.17 -6.43
C SER A 32 -15.79 -20.51 -6.15
N PHE A 33 -15.92 -21.51 -7.03
CA PHE A 33 -15.42 -22.85 -6.75
C PHE A 33 -13.88 -22.95 -6.78
N GLU A 34 -13.23 -22.37 -7.79
CA GLU A 34 -11.76 -22.38 -7.88
C GLU A 34 -11.10 -21.63 -6.71
N LEU A 35 -11.68 -20.49 -6.34
CA LEU A 35 -11.22 -19.69 -5.21
C LEU A 35 -11.42 -20.44 -3.88
N GLN A 36 -12.53 -21.16 -3.74
CA GLN A 36 -12.79 -22.01 -2.58
C GLN A 36 -11.76 -23.14 -2.48
N LEU A 37 -11.51 -23.86 -3.59
CA LEU A 37 -10.48 -24.90 -3.64
C LEU A 37 -9.10 -24.34 -3.30
N TRP A 38 -8.79 -23.14 -3.78
CA TRP A 38 -7.55 -22.47 -3.41
C TRP A 38 -7.49 -22.21 -1.91
N PHE A 39 -8.54 -21.65 -1.28
CA PHE A 39 -8.56 -21.41 0.17
C PHE A 39 -8.45 -22.70 1.01
N GLU A 40 -9.05 -23.80 0.55
CA GLU A 40 -8.99 -25.11 1.21
C GLU A 40 -7.61 -25.77 1.12
N SER A 41 -6.87 -25.51 0.05
CA SER A 41 -5.60 -26.20 -0.23
C SER A 41 -4.56 -25.97 0.88
N SER A 42 -4.00 -27.05 1.43
CA SER A 42 -2.85 -26.98 2.35
C SER A 42 -1.53 -26.75 1.61
N ALA A 43 -1.41 -27.27 0.38
CA ALA A 43 -0.20 -27.18 -0.42
C ALA A 43 0.00 -25.79 -1.04
N ARG A 44 -1.08 -25.18 -1.56
CA ARG A 44 -1.03 -23.92 -2.32
C ARG A 44 -1.87 -22.80 -1.72
N GLY A 45 -2.71 -23.12 -0.75
CA GLY A 45 -3.73 -22.22 -0.21
C GLY A 45 -3.50 -21.77 1.22
N LEU A 46 -4.62 -21.54 1.91
CA LEU A 46 -4.68 -21.13 3.30
C LEU A 46 -4.99 -22.27 4.26
N ALA A 47 -5.17 -23.50 3.75
CA ALA A 47 -5.56 -24.68 4.51
C ALA A 47 -6.81 -24.45 5.37
N LEU A 48 -7.79 -23.70 4.87
CA LEU A 48 -9.03 -23.43 5.59
C LEU A 48 -9.95 -24.66 5.56
N PRO A 49 -10.69 -24.95 6.65
CA PRO A 49 -11.78 -25.90 6.60
C PRO A 49 -12.79 -25.52 5.51
N ARG A 50 -13.38 -26.51 4.83
CA ARG A 50 -14.32 -26.30 3.72
C ARG A 50 -15.45 -25.30 4.04
N ALA A 51 -16.00 -25.36 5.25
CA ALA A 51 -17.04 -24.42 5.69
C ALA A 51 -16.52 -22.97 5.79
N GLU A 52 -15.30 -22.78 6.32
CA GLU A 52 -14.67 -21.46 6.42
C GLU A 52 -14.25 -20.93 5.05
N ALA A 53 -13.71 -21.78 4.18
CA ALA A 53 -13.37 -21.43 2.81
C ALA A 53 -14.61 -20.98 2.02
N ALA A 54 -15.71 -21.74 2.11
CA ALA A 54 -16.98 -21.38 1.48
C ALA A 54 -17.53 -20.05 2.02
N ALA A 55 -17.50 -19.85 3.34
CA ALA A 55 -17.91 -18.59 3.96
C ALA A 55 -17.05 -17.41 3.47
N LEU A 56 -15.73 -17.59 3.38
CA LEU A 56 -14.82 -16.57 2.89
C LEU A 56 -15.04 -16.25 1.41
N VAL A 57 -15.30 -17.25 0.56
CA VAL A 57 -15.67 -17.01 -0.85
C VAL A 57 -17.01 -16.28 -0.96
N ASN A 58 -18.00 -16.64 -0.17
CA ASN A 58 -19.29 -15.92 -0.18
C ASN A 58 -19.12 -14.47 0.24
N GLN A 59 -18.17 -14.19 1.14
CA GLN A 59 -17.87 -12.85 1.63
C GLN A 59 -17.02 -12.03 0.65
N GLU A 60 -15.95 -12.62 0.11
CA GLU A 60 -14.90 -11.91 -0.63
C GLU A 60 -14.95 -12.14 -2.14
N GLY A 61 -15.56 -13.26 -2.56
CA GLY A 61 -15.73 -13.66 -3.95
C GLY A 61 -16.35 -12.55 -4.80
N PRO A 62 -17.44 -11.89 -4.39
CA PRO A 62 -18.02 -10.79 -5.14
C PRO A 62 -17.05 -9.62 -5.39
N VAL A 63 -16.13 -9.32 -4.45
CA VAL A 63 -15.07 -8.30 -4.66
C VAL A 63 -14.05 -8.80 -5.68
N MET A 64 -13.56 -10.03 -5.48
CA MET A 64 -12.51 -10.65 -6.29
C MET A 64 -12.97 -10.99 -7.71
N SER A 65 -14.28 -11.17 -7.90
CA SER A 65 -14.90 -11.52 -9.18
C SER A 65 -15.74 -10.40 -9.77
N ALA A 66 -15.56 -9.16 -9.32
CA ALA A 66 -16.30 -7.99 -9.81
C ALA A 66 -16.16 -7.77 -11.35
N CYS A 67 -15.21 -8.45 -11.98
CA CYS A 67 -15.05 -8.55 -13.42
C CYS A 67 -15.04 -10.05 -13.80
N CYS A 68 -15.97 -10.53 -14.63
CA CYS A 68 -16.20 -11.96 -14.84
C CYS A 68 -15.00 -12.71 -15.51
N GLY A 69 -14.90 -14.02 -15.23
CA GLY A 69 -14.16 -15.02 -16.03
C GLY A 69 -12.63 -15.03 -15.92
N SER A 70 -11.95 -14.05 -16.53
CA SER A 70 -10.48 -14.02 -16.61
C SER A 70 -9.80 -13.46 -15.35
N VAL A 71 -10.58 -12.87 -14.45
CA VAL A 71 -10.05 -12.19 -13.25
C VAL A 71 -9.73 -13.17 -12.12
N VAL A 72 -10.41 -14.33 -12.03
CA VAL A 72 -10.16 -15.27 -10.93
C VAL A 72 -8.86 -16.02 -11.09
N THR A 73 -8.49 -16.43 -12.29
CA THR A 73 -7.16 -17.00 -12.54
C THR A 73 -6.05 -16.01 -12.19
N GLU A 74 -6.23 -14.72 -12.51
CA GLU A 74 -5.26 -13.68 -12.17
C GLU A 74 -5.21 -13.41 -10.65
N VAL A 75 -6.36 -13.40 -9.97
CA VAL A 75 -6.43 -13.30 -8.50
C VAL A 75 -5.72 -14.48 -7.84
N ILE A 76 -5.98 -15.71 -8.28
CA ILE A 76 -5.32 -16.92 -7.78
C ILE A 76 -3.81 -16.85 -8.04
N ARG A 77 -3.39 -16.41 -9.22
CA ARG A 77 -1.95 -16.22 -9.53
C ARG A 77 -1.29 -15.22 -8.59
N LYS A 78 -1.96 -14.11 -8.27
CA LYS A 78 -1.47 -13.13 -7.29
C LYS A 78 -1.45 -13.68 -5.87
N LEU A 79 -2.48 -14.43 -5.48
CA LEU A 79 -2.54 -15.11 -4.18
C LEU A 79 -1.40 -16.13 -4.03
N ASP A 80 -1.14 -16.94 -5.05
CA ASP A 80 0.00 -17.88 -5.08
C ASP A 80 1.34 -17.15 -4.91
N ALA A 81 1.53 -16.04 -5.64
CA ALA A 81 2.76 -15.26 -5.57
C ALA A 81 2.94 -14.56 -4.22
N LEU A 82 1.86 -14.00 -3.64
CA LEU A 82 1.89 -13.43 -2.29
C LEU A 82 2.18 -14.51 -1.25
N ARG A 83 1.51 -15.67 -1.33
CA ARG A 83 1.78 -16.80 -0.43
C ARG A 83 3.23 -17.25 -0.50
N ALA A 84 3.81 -17.35 -1.70
CA ALA A 84 5.20 -17.74 -1.87
C ALA A 84 6.16 -16.79 -1.12
N VAL A 85 5.89 -15.49 -1.15
CA VAL A 85 6.69 -14.49 -0.43
C VAL A 85 6.40 -14.47 1.06
N LEU A 86 5.14 -14.64 1.47
CA LEU A 86 4.74 -14.52 2.87
C LEU A 86 5.05 -15.78 3.70
N TYR A 87 4.86 -16.97 3.13
CA TYR A 87 4.82 -18.22 3.88
C TYR A 87 6.06 -19.11 3.70
N LEU A 88 6.72 -19.07 2.55
CA LEU A 88 7.85 -19.97 2.31
C LEU A 88 9.09 -19.52 3.09
N PRO A 89 9.99 -20.45 3.48
CA PRO A 89 11.25 -20.15 4.16
C PRO A 89 12.17 -19.19 3.39
N SER A 90 12.04 -19.13 2.06
CA SER A 90 12.79 -18.21 1.19
C SER A 90 12.27 -16.76 1.22
N GLY A 91 11.11 -16.53 1.84
CA GLY A 91 10.46 -15.23 1.94
C GLY A 91 10.44 -14.72 3.38
N LEU A 92 9.27 -14.29 3.84
CA LEU A 92 9.06 -13.83 5.21
C LEU A 92 9.01 -14.99 6.20
N ASP A 93 8.68 -16.21 5.75
CA ASP A 93 8.52 -17.38 6.63
C ASP A 93 7.52 -17.12 7.78
N LEU A 94 6.34 -16.60 7.43
CA LEU A 94 5.27 -16.35 8.38
C LEU A 94 4.61 -17.66 8.82
N PRO A 95 4.18 -17.77 10.09
CA PRO A 95 3.29 -18.85 10.48
C PRO A 95 1.95 -18.74 9.73
N LEU A 96 1.28 -19.88 9.54
CA LEU A 96 0.03 -19.96 8.77
C LEU A 96 -1.07 -19.02 9.29
N LEU A 97 -1.12 -18.79 10.62
CA LEU A 97 -2.08 -17.86 11.22
C LEU A 97 -1.87 -16.42 10.75
N GLU A 98 -0.62 -15.97 10.67
CA GLU A 98 -0.31 -14.61 10.20
C GLU A 98 -0.47 -14.49 8.69
N LEU A 99 -0.13 -15.54 7.91
CA LEU A 99 -0.45 -15.59 6.48
C LEU A 99 -1.95 -15.32 6.22
N ARG A 100 -2.83 -16.00 6.96
CA ARG A 100 -4.29 -15.85 6.81
C ARG A 100 -4.77 -14.43 7.12
N ARG A 101 -4.12 -13.74 8.06
CA ARG A 101 -4.45 -12.37 8.44
C ARG A 101 -3.95 -11.33 7.43
N SER A 102 -2.78 -11.55 6.82
CA SER A 102 -2.11 -10.53 6.02
C SER A 102 -2.38 -10.62 4.52
N ILE A 103 -2.65 -11.81 3.98
CA ILE A 103 -2.65 -12.02 2.51
C ILE A 103 -3.77 -11.26 1.79
N LEU A 104 -5.00 -11.25 2.34
CA LEU A 104 -6.14 -10.57 1.72
C LEU A 104 -5.99 -9.05 1.78
N PRO A 105 -5.63 -8.42 2.92
CA PRO A 105 -5.30 -7.00 2.94
C PRO A 105 -4.24 -6.63 1.90
N LEU A 106 -3.17 -7.42 1.75
CA LEU A 106 -2.13 -7.17 0.74
C LEU A 106 -2.66 -7.30 -0.68
N LEU A 107 -3.46 -8.33 -0.97
CA LEU A 107 -4.11 -8.50 -2.27
C LEU A 107 -5.00 -7.29 -2.60
N TYR A 108 -5.81 -6.85 -1.64
CA TYR A 108 -6.70 -5.70 -1.79
C TYR A 108 -5.92 -4.40 -2.01
N GLN A 109 -4.87 -4.17 -1.23
CA GLN A 109 -3.99 -3.02 -1.50
C GLN A 109 -3.28 -3.11 -2.86
N GLY A 110 -3.32 -4.26 -3.54
CA GLY A 110 -2.57 -4.50 -4.77
C GLY A 110 -1.07 -4.47 -4.48
N ALA A 111 -0.66 -4.98 -3.31
CA ALA A 111 0.74 -5.10 -2.95
C ALA A 111 1.43 -6.06 -3.92
N GLU A 112 2.54 -5.61 -4.50
CA GLU A 112 3.34 -6.43 -5.39
C GLU A 112 4.17 -7.43 -4.57
N PRO A 113 4.11 -8.75 -4.83
CA PRO A 113 4.84 -9.75 -4.05
C PRO A 113 6.34 -9.45 -3.96
N ARG A 114 6.94 -8.99 -5.06
CA ARG A 114 8.36 -8.60 -5.10
C ARG A 114 8.68 -7.43 -4.17
N ALA A 115 7.77 -6.46 -4.05
CA ALA A 115 7.94 -5.33 -3.15
C ALA A 115 7.90 -5.77 -1.68
N VAL A 116 6.97 -6.66 -1.31
CA VAL A 116 6.88 -7.24 0.05
C VAL A 116 8.19 -7.94 0.43
N GLY A 117 8.71 -8.80 -0.45
CA GLY A 117 9.99 -9.50 -0.20
C GLY A 117 11.21 -8.57 -0.25
N GLY A 118 11.16 -7.50 -1.04
CA GLY A 118 12.18 -6.45 -1.03
C GLY A 118 12.23 -5.68 0.29
N LEU A 119 11.08 -5.28 0.80
CA LEU A 119 10.95 -4.60 2.10
C LEU A 119 11.45 -5.48 3.24
N TYR A 120 11.06 -6.75 3.29
CA TYR A 120 11.52 -7.66 4.34
C TYR A 120 13.04 -7.81 4.33
N ARG A 121 13.68 -8.00 3.17
CA ARG A 121 15.15 -8.05 3.06
C ARG A 121 15.82 -6.75 3.45
N ALA A 122 15.21 -5.61 3.12
CA ALA A 122 15.74 -4.31 3.53
C ALA A 122 15.65 -4.10 5.04
N LEU A 123 14.64 -4.65 5.70
CA LEU A 123 14.43 -4.53 7.14
C LEU A 123 15.22 -5.56 7.96
N SER A 124 15.49 -6.75 7.41
CA SER A 124 16.12 -7.86 8.10
C SER A 124 17.61 -7.63 8.39
N THR A 125 18.29 -8.68 8.88
CA THR A 125 19.73 -8.72 9.18
C THR A 125 20.63 -8.23 8.04
N ASP A 126 20.19 -8.38 6.80
CA ASP A 126 20.98 -8.04 5.62
C ASP A 126 20.84 -6.55 5.22
N GLY A 127 19.94 -5.81 5.87
CA GLY A 127 19.72 -4.38 5.64
C GLY A 127 19.81 -3.60 6.94
N LEU A 128 18.66 -3.30 7.57
CA LEU A 128 18.59 -2.50 8.79
C LEU A 128 18.96 -3.26 10.05
N GLY A 129 19.01 -4.59 10.03
CA GLY A 129 19.38 -5.39 11.19
C GLY A 129 18.25 -5.64 12.18
N LEU A 130 16.98 -5.55 11.77
CA LEU A 130 15.87 -5.79 12.69
C LEU A 130 15.70 -7.29 13.01
N PRO A 131 15.19 -7.62 14.22
CA PRO A 131 14.72 -8.96 14.53
C PRO A 131 13.69 -9.45 13.52
N LYS A 132 13.68 -10.75 13.22
CA LYS A 132 12.81 -11.36 12.21
C LYS A 132 11.34 -10.96 12.36
N GLY A 133 10.79 -11.02 13.57
CA GLY A 133 9.37 -10.68 13.83
C GLY A 133 9.04 -9.21 13.55
N ASP A 134 9.95 -8.31 13.88
CA ASP A 134 9.78 -6.87 13.61
C ASP A 134 9.90 -6.59 12.11
N ALA A 135 10.90 -7.17 11.44
CA ALA A 135 11.09 -7.05 10.00
C ALA A 135 9.87 -7.55 9.22
N GLN A 136 9.29 -8.69 9.61
CA GLN A 136 8.05 -9.22 9.04
C GLN A 136 6.89 -8.22 9.18
N SER A 137 6.67 -7.72 10.40
CA SER A 137 5.57 -6.82 10.72
C SER A 137 5.68 -5.48 9.98
N PHE A 138 6.88 -4.89 9.97
CA PHE A 138 7.13 -3.65 9.24
C PHE A 138 7.04 -3.84 7.72
N ALA A 139 7.52 -4.96 7.16
CA ALA A 139 7.44 -5.22 5.73
C ALA A 139 5.97 -5.26 5.24
N ILE A 140 5.09 -5.91 6.00
CA ILE A 140 3.65 -5.96 5.69
C ILE A 140 3.04 -4.57 5.79
N SER A 141 3.30 -3.85 6.89
CA SER A 141 2.77 -2.49 7.10
C SER A 141 3.20 -1.52 6.00
N LEU A 142 4.47 -1.54 5.62
CA LEU A 142 5.03 -0.71 4.55
C LEU A 142 4.49 -1.10 3.17
N ALA A 143 4.31 -2.41 2.90
CA ALA A 143 3.73 -2.88 1.66
C ALA A 143 2.25 -2.46 1.50
N LEU A 144 1.47 -2.50 2.58
CA LEU A 144 0.09 -1.98 2.58
C LEU A 144 0.06 -0.48 2.26
N ARG A 145 1.09 0.26 2.66
CA ARG A 145 1.29 1.69 2.35
C ARG A 145 2.01 1.94 1.02
N LYS A 146 2.33 0.88 0.26
CA LYS A 146 3.03 0.93 -1.04
C LYS A 146 4.38 1.67 -0.98
N VAL A 147 5.10 1.48 0.12
CA VAL A 147 6.44 2.03 0.30
C VAL A 147 7.44 1.17 -0.43
N ASP A 148 8.39 1.80 -1.12
CA ASP A 148 9.48 1.11 -1.80
C ASP A 148 10.64 0.84 -0.81
N ALA A 149 11.37 -0.27 -1.02
CA ALA A 149 12.47 -0.66 -0.14
C ALA A 149 13.73 0.22 -0.28
N GLY A 150 13.95 0.81 -1.46
CA GLY A 150 15.14 1.64 -1.75
C GLY A 150 15.27 2.84 -0.81
N PRO A 151 14.28 3.75 -0.76
CA PRO A 151 14.31 4.93 0.12
C PRO A 151 14.57 4.60 1.59
N LEU A 152 14.09 3.46 2.07
CA LEU A 152 14.31 2.99 3.44
C LEU A 152 15.79 2.71 3.72
N GLN A 153 16.48 2.01 2.83
CA GLN A 153 17.91 1.74 2.97
C GLN A 153 18.73 3.03 2.81
N ASP A 154 18.38 3.88 1.83
CA ASP A 154 19.08 5.14 1.59
C ASP A 154 19.04 6.05 2.83
N LEU A 155 17.86 6.21 3.44
CA LEU A 155 17.68 6.98 4.67
C LEU A 155 18.48 6.38 5.84
N PHE A 156 18.45 5.05 5.99
CA PHE A 156 19.21 4.37 7.03
C PHE A 156 20.72 4.58 6.87
N PHE A 157 21.26 4.46 5.65
CA PHE A 157 22.68 4.69 5.38
C PHE A 157 23.08 6.15 5.56
N VAL A 158 22.22 7.11 5.21
CA VAL A 158 22.44 8.53 5.52
C VAL A 158 22.55 8.75 7.03
N MET A 159 21.72 8.08 7.84
CA MET A 159 21.70 8.29 9.29
C MET A 159 22.84 7.56 10.02
N TYR A 160 23.05 6.27 9.73
CA TYR A 160 23.92 5.35 10.49
C TYR A 160 25.09 4.76 9.69
N GLY A 161 25.05 4.82 8.35
CA GLY A 161 26.03 4.17 7.49
C GLY A 161 27.45 4.74 7.58
N TYR A 162 28.37 4.20 6.79
CA TYR A 162 29.72 4.73 6.68
C TYR A 162 29.68 6.19 6.19
N ARG A 163 30.18 7.14 6.99
CA ARG A 163 30.03 8.60 6.80
C ARG A 163 28.57 9.09 6.88
N GLY A 164 27.74 8.39 7.64
CA GLY A 164 26.40 8.84 8.01
C GLY A 164 26.46 10.04 8.97
N LEU A 165 25.28 10.55 9.32
CA LEU A 165 25.12 11.76 10.13
C LEU A 165 25.41 11.56 11.63
N GLY A 166 25.73 10.33 12.04
CA GLY A 166 26.14 10.00 13.41
C GLY A 166 24.98 9.63 14.35
N PHE A 167 23.85 9.20 13.80
CA PHE A 167 22.75 8.65 14.60
C PHE A 167 23.17 7.33 15.24
N ASP A 168 22.59 7.00 16.40
CA ASP A 168 22.68 5.64 16.90
C ASP A 168 21.79 4.68 16.07
N LEU A 169 22.10 3.39 16.13
CA LEU A 169 21.46 2.36 15.31
C LEU A 169 19.93 2.36 15.50
N ARG A 170 19.46 2.44 16.74
CA ARG A 170 18.03 2.34 17.05
C ARG A 170 17.27 3.55 16.51
N THR A 171 17.81 4.75 16.70
CA THR A 171 17.23 5.97 16.16
C THR A 171 17.21 5.93 14.63
N ALA A 172 18.30 5.51 13.99
CA ALA A 172 18.36 5.41 12.53
C ALA A 172 17.37 4.37 11.97
N GLN A 173 17.21 3.21 12.60
CA GLN A 173 16.21 2.21 12.23
C GLN A 173 14.80 2.79 12.31
N GLN A 174 14.43 3.40 13.44
CA GLN A 174 13.10 3.96 13.63
C GLN A 174 12.80 5.10 12.65
N GLN A 175 13.73 6.05 12.52
CA GLN A 175 13.55 7.23 11.69
C GLN A 175 13.55 6.88 10.19
N SER A 176 14.41 5.97 9.73
CA SER A 176 14.39 5.55 8.31
C SER A 176 13.07 4.89 7.91
N ILE A 177 12.46 4.07 8.78
CA ILE A 177 11.14 3.47 8.54
C ILE A 177 10.05 4.55 8.47
N GLU A 178 10.03 5.46 9.45
CA GLU A 178 9.05 6.54 9.53
C GLU A 178 9.14 7.45 8.29
N LEU A 179 10.35 7.88 7.96
CA LEU A 179 10.62 8.78 6.84
C LEU A 179 10.43 8.11 5.48
N ALA A 180 10.78 6.83 5.32
CA ALA A 180 10.48 6.10 4.10
C ALA A 180 8.96 6.01 3.86
N SER A 181 8.17 5.80 4.92
CA SER A 181 6.71 5.76 4.82
C SER A 181 6.08 7.11 4.47
N ALA A 182 6.71 8.21 4.91
CA ALA A 182 6.35 9.56 4.51
C ALA A 182 6.83 9.91 3.09
N GLY A 183 7.76 9.14 2.54
CA GLY A 183 8.42 9.50 1.31
C GLY A 183 9.41 10.63 1.45
N ALA A 184 10.30 10.53 2.43
CA ALA A 184 11.44 11.43 2.51
C ALA A 184 12.48 11.07 1.44
N ASP A 185 13.12 12.10 0.88
CA ASP A 185 14.33 11.97 0.08
C ASP A 185 15.58 11.96 0.99
N ALA A 186 16.40 10.93 0.86
CA ALA A 186 17.54 10.70 1.75
C ALA A 186 18.64 11.76 1.61
N GLU A 187 18.90 12.24 0.40
CA GLU A 187 19.93 13.26 0.16
C GLU A 187 19.45 14.63 0.62
N LYS A 188 18.17 14.96 0.39
CA LYS A 188 17.57 16.18 0.96
C LYS A 188 17.58 16.16 2.48
N PHE A 189 17.36 15.00 3.09
CA PHE A 189 17.51 14.82 4.54
C PHE A 189 18.95 15.08 4.98
N ARG A 190 19.94 14.48 4.30
CA ARG A 190 21.37 14.67 4.57
C ARG A 190 21.78 16.13 4.51
N GLU A 191 21.42 16.82 3.43
CA GLU A 191 21.73 18.23 3.20
C GLU A 191 21.18 19.11 4.33
N ALA A 192 19.87 18.97 4.61
CA ALA A 192 19.19 19.78 5.62
C ALA A 192 19.70 19.51 7.03
N PHE A 193 19.97 18.25 7.38
CA PHE A 193 20.46 17.90 8.71
C PHE A 193 21.91 18.32 8.93
N SER A 194 22.74 18.22 7.90
CA SER A 194 24.15 18.67 7.97
C SER A 194 24.25 20.18 8.22
N GLN A 195 23.32 20.95 7.67
CA GLN A 195 23.28 22.41 7.82
C GLN A 195 22.65 22.86 9.15
N SER A 196 21.50 22.28 9.51
CA SER A 196 20.70 22.77 10.65
C SER A 196 20.96 22.03 11.96
N ARG A 197 21.40 20.77 11.88
CA ARG A 197 21.38 19.80 12.99
C ARG A 197 20.01 19.66 13.66
N ASP A 198 18.93 20.04 12.97
CA ASP A 198 17.56 19.97 13.46
C ASP A 198 16.77 18.89 12.71
N MET A 199 16.23 17.93 13.45
CA MET A 199 15.45 16.83 12.88
C MET A 199 14.20 17.34 12.19
N SER A 200 13.44 18.25 12.82
CA SER A 200 12.16 18.73 12.30
C SER A 200 12.30 19.42 10.95
N THR A 201 13.30 20.29 10.82
CA THR A 201 13.67 20.98 9.59
C THR A 201 14.08 19.98 8.50
N SER A 202 14.86 18.97 8.87
CA SER A 202 15.36 17.95 7.93
C SER A 202 14.25 17.02 7.41
N VAL A 203 13.30 16.66 8.28
CA VAL A 203 12.11 15.90 7.90
C VAL A 203 11.24 16.70 6.94
N LYS A 204 10.96 17.97 7.23
CA LYS A 204 10.18 18.83 6.32
C LYS A 204 10.87 18.97 4.96
N ALA A 205 12.18 19.26 4.95
CA ALA A 205 12.93 19.43 3.71
C ALA A 205 12.94 18.14 2.85
N SER A 206 13.16 16.99 3.47
CA SER A 206 13.22 15.71 2.77
C SER A 206 11.87 15.25 2.21
N VAL A 207 10.77 15.45 2.94
CA VAL A 207 9.43 15.10 2.44
C VAL A 207 8.96 16.11 1.39
N ASN A 208 9.21 17.41 1.58
CA ASN A 208 8.88 18.44 0.59
C ASN A 208 9.72 18.31 -0.69
N GLY A 209 10.95 17.81 -0.58
CA GLY A 209 11.85 17.63 -1.71
C GLY A 209 11.55 16.40 -2.57
N ARG A 210 10.79 15.42 -2.06
CA ARG A 210 10.54 14.17 -2.80
C ARG A 210 9.89 14.45 -4.14
N LEU A 211 10.52 13.92 -5.19
CA LEU A 211 10.04 14.04 -6.57
C LEU A 211 9.73 15.50 -6.92
N LEU A 212 10.66 16.42 -6.62
CA LEU A 212 10.52 17.85 -6.92
C LEU A 212 9.29 18.50 -6.24
N GLY A 213 8.80 17.92 -5.15
CA GLY A 213 7.67 18.44 -4.37
C GLY A 213 6.30 18.29 -5.04
N VAL A 214 6.19 17.50 -6.12
CA VAL A 214 4.90 17.33 -6.83
C VAL A 214 4.03 16.22 -6.26
N VAL A 215 4.55 15.42 -5.31
CA VAL A 215 3.75 14.37 -4.66
C VAL A 215 2.60 15.03 -3.92
N ARG A 216 1.39 14.53 -4.17
CA ARG A 216 0.18 14.96 -3.46
C ARG A 216 -0.48 13.79 -2.78
N ARG A 217 -1.11 14.04 -1.63
CA ARG A 217 -1.89 13.06 -0.88
C ARG A 217 -3.25 13.63 -0.48
N TYR A 218 -4.25 12.78 -0.32
CA TYR A 218 -5.60 13.22 0.00
C TYR A 218 -5.77 13.54 1.49
N GLY A 219 -6.12 14.79 1.78
CA GLY A 219 -6.48 15.27 3.11
C GLY A 219 -7.64 14.48 3.70
N LYS A 220 -7.54 14.13 4.98
CA LYS A 220 -8.55 13.37 5.72
C LYS A 220 -9.90 14.07 5.83
N GLU A 221 -9.89 15.39 5.94
CA GLU A 221 -11.08 16.17 6.31
C GLU A 221 -11.96 16.52 5.10
N ASP A 222 -11.35 16.71 3.94
CA ASP A 222 -12.03 17.21 2.73
C ASP A 222 -11.80 16.33 1.49
N ALA A 223 -11.00 15.27 1.62
CA ALA A 223 -10.58 14.40 0.53
C ALA A 223 -10.02 15.16 -0.68
N ARG A 224 -9.33 16.28 -0.43
CA ARG A 224 -8.63 17.04 -1.48
C ARG A 224 -7.15 16.66 -1.54
N PRO A 225 -6.55 16.62 -2.73
CA PRO A 225 -5.11 16.37 -2.85
C PRO A 225 -4.31 17.61 -2.43
N TYR A 226 -3.30 17.40 -1.61
CA TYR A 226 -2.39 18.42 -1.08
C TYR A 226 -0.95 17.97 -1.26
N THR A 227 -0.06 18.90 -1.61
CA THR A 227 1.40 18.71 -1.50
C THR A 227 1.83 18.57 -0.04
N ALA A 228 3.04 18.09 0.21
CA ALA A 228 3.57 17.98 1.58
C ALA A 228 3.62 19.34 2.29
N ALA A 229 3.98 20.42 1.58
CA ALA A 229 4.01 21.77 2.12
C ALA A 229 2.61 22.29 2.48
N GLU A 230 1.60 22.02 1.62
CA GLU A 230 0.22 22.37 1.93
C GLU A 230 -0.33 21.54 3.11
N PHE A 231 0.03 20.26 3.21
CA PHE A 231 -0.31 19.40 4.36
C PHE A 231 0.25 19.96 5.67
N GLN A 232 1.50 20.44 5.64
CA GLN A 232 2.14 21.08 6.79
C GLN A 232 1.38 22.32 7.25
N ALA A 233 0.97 23.17 6.30
CA ALA A 233 0.19 24.36 6.61
C ALA A 233 -1.21 24.01 7.15
N TYR A 234 -1.87 23.01 6.57
CA TYR A 234 -3.23 22.63 6.93
C TYR A 234 -3.33 21.89 8.28
N TYR A 235 -2.46 20.90 8.51
CA TYR A 235 -2.52 20.03 9.69
C TYR A 235 -1.62 20.46 10.85
N GLY A 236 -0.75 21.46 10.64
CA GLY A 236 0.17 21.95 11.66
C GLY A 236 1.04 20.82 12.22
N ALA A 237 1.12 20.69 13.54
CA ALA A 237 1.97 19.68 14.20
C ALA A 237 1.63 18.23 13.84
N ARG A 238 0.39 17.94 13.40
CA ARG A 238 -0.06 16.57 13.06
C ARG A 238 0.25 16.16 11.63
N TRP A 239 0.82 17.05 10.83
CA TRP A 239 0.93 16.87 9.38
C TRP A 239 1.62 15.58 8.96
N LEU A 240 2.68 15.14 9.65
CA LEU A 240 3.46 13.98 9.23
C LEU A 240 2.67 12.69 9.41
N ALA A 241 1.98 12.54 10.54
CA ALA A 241 1.15 11.39 10.82
C ALA A 241 -0.04 11.31 9.84
N GLU A 242 -0.70 12.45 9.59
CA GLU A 242 -1.81 12.52 8.63
C GLU A 242 -1.31 12.28 7.20
N TRP A 243 -0.12 12.78 6.84
CA TRP A 243 0.52 12.56 5.54
C TRP A 243 0.84 11.09 5.30
N GLN A 244 1.41 10.40 6.29
CA GLN A 244 1.73 8.97 6.21
C GLN A 244 0.48 8.09 6.05
N ALA A 245 -0.63 8.47 6.68
CA ALA A 245 -1.91 7.78 6.56
C ALA A 245 -2.67 8.14 5.27
N ALA A 246 -2.38 9.30 4.69
CA ALA A 246 -3.08 9.80 3.51
C ALA A 246 -2.74 8.99 2.24
N PRO A 247 -3.75 8.61 1.45
CA PRO A 247 -3.54 7.98 0.14
C PRO A 247 -2.86 8.94 -0.84
N GLU A 248 -1.93 8.42 -1.65
CA GLU A 248 -1.24 9.21 -2.68
C GLU A 248 -2.12 9.46 -3.92
N GLU A 249 -2.07 10.69 -4.45
CA GLU A 249 -2.71 11.08 -5.70
C GLU A 249 -2.19 10.21 -6.85
N ARG A 250 -3.09 9.84 -7.75
CA ARG A 250 -2.76 9.13 -8.99
C ARG A 250 -3.21 9.96 -10.16
N ARG A 251 -2.47 9.87 -11.26
CA ARG A 251 -2.76 10.56 -12.50
C ARG A 251 -2.81 9.59 -13.67
N ILE A 252 -3.62 9.91 -14.67
CA ILE A 252 -3.80 9.09 -15.87
C ILE A 252 -2.63 9.36 -16.82
N ALA A 253 -1.78 8.35 -17.02
CA ALA A 253 -0.71 8.41 -17.98
C ALA A 253 -1.20 8.16 -19.43
N PRO A 254 -0.38 8.42 -20.45
CA PRO A 254 -0.74 8.22 -21.87
C PRO A 254 -1.22 6.81 -22.24
N ASP A 255 -0.82 5.79 -21.50
CA ASP A 255 -1.29 4.41 -21.67
C ASP A 255 -2.65 4.14 -21.01
N SER A 256 -3.35 5.20 -20.59
CA SER A 256 -4.65 5.19 -19.90
C SER A 256 -4.63 4.49 -18.54
N ARG A 257 -3.46 4.31 -17.94
CA ARG A 257 -3.32 3.74 -16.59
C ARG A 257 -3.06 4.81 -15.54
N ALA A 258 -3.57 4.56 -14.34
CA ALA A 258 -3.40 5.45 -13.19
C ALA A 258 -2.10 5.13 -12.45
N TYR A 259 -1.22 6.13 -12.34
CA TYR A 259 0.09 6.01 -11.68
C TYR A 259 0.29 7.07 -10.61
N THR A 260 1.00 6.73 -9.54
CA THR A 260 1.52 7.70 -8.56
C THR A 260 2.71 8.47 -9.14
N ALA A 261 3.15 9.56 -8.50
CA ALA A 261 4.30 10.33 -8.97
C ALA A 261 5.56 9.45 -9.07
N GLY A 262 5.81 8.59 -8.07
CA GLY A 262 6.93 7.66 -8.08
C GLY A 262 6.85 6.63 -9.22
N GLN A 263 5.65 6.16 -9.54
CA GLN A 263 5.45 5.24 -10.67
C GLN A 263 5.68 5.92 -12.02
N PHE A 264 5.28 7.20 -12.17
CA PHE A 264 5.66 7.99 -13.34
C PHE A 264 7.17 8.10 -13.46
N ALA A 265 7.87 8.42 -12.36
CA ALA A 265 9.33 8.53 -12.34
C ALA A 265 10.03 7.23 -12.78
N GLY A 266 9.58 6.08 -12.28
CA GLY A 266 10.12 4.79 -12.68
C GLY A 266 9.84 4.43 -14.14
N TYR A 267 8.62 4.67 -14.63
CA TYR A 267 8.20 4.23 -15.97
C TYR A 267 8.69 5.16 -17.09
N TYR A 268 8.59 6.47 -16.89
CA TYR A 268 8.92 7.49 -17.90
C TYR A 268 10.33 8.07 -17.77
N ARG A 269 11.07 7.72 -16.70
CA ARG A 269 12.45 8.16 -16.45
C ARG A 269 12.56 9.68 -16.64
N ASP A 270 13.53 10.19 -17.39
CA ASP A 270 13.90 11.61 -17.40
C ASP A 270 12.79 12.60 -17.80
N ILE A 271 11.74 12.14 -18.50
CA ILE A 271 10.59 12.97 -18.91
C ILE A 271 9.35 12.82 -18.02
N TRP A 272 9.49 12.10 -16.90
CA TRP A 272 8.37 11.77 -16.02
C TRP A 272 7.65 13.00 -15.49
N TYR A 273 8.39 14.04 -15.12
CA TYR A 273 7.85 15.24 -14.49
C TYR A 273 6.91 16.00 -15.44
N VAL A 274 7.35 16.21 -16.69
CA VAL A 274 6.54 16.87 -17.73
C VAL A 274 5.25 16.09 -17.97
N LYS A 275 5.35 14.75 -18.04
CA LYS A 275 4.19 13.88 -18.21
C LYS A 275 3.26 13.91 -17.00
N TYR A 276 3.79 13.92 -15.78
CA TYR A 276 2.99 13.94 -14.55
C TYR A 276 2.23 15.25 -14.39
N GLN A 277 2.86 16.39 -14.69
CA GLN A 277 2.20 17.69 -14.61
C GLN A 277 1.09 17.85 -15.66
N GLY A 278 1.31 17.36 -16.88
CA GLY A 278 0.28 17.35 -17.93
C GLY A 278 -0.79 16.27 -17.77
N ALA A 279 -0.57 15.29 -16.89
CA ALA A 279 -1.52 14.21 -16.66
C ALA A 279 -2.72 14.69 -15.83
N ARG A 280 -3.91 14.22 -16.22
CA ARG A 280 -5.15 14.48 -15.46
C ARG A 280 -5.16 13.67 -14.18
N GLU A 281 -5.71 14.25 -13.10
CA GLU A 281 -6.01 13.52 -11.87
C GLU A 281 -6.88 12.30 -12.20
N ALA A 282 -6.49 11.14 -11.71
CA ALA A 282 -7.26 9.91 -11.84
C ALA A 282 -8.38 9.94 -10.81
N THR A 283 -9.62 9.67 -11.23
CA THR A 283 -10.70 9.38 -10.28
C THR A 283 -10.37 8.11 -9.54
N GLN A 284 -9.89 8.24 -8.31
CA GLN A 284 -9.65 7.10 -7.44
C GLN A 284 -10.98 6.66 -6.86
N LEU A 285 -11.43 5.49 -7.30
CA LEU A 285 -12.66 4.87 -6.81
C LEU A 285 -12.36 3.92 -5.65
N ARG A 286 -13.22 3.97 -4.66
CA ARG A 286 -13.24 3.06 -3.51
C ARG A 286 -14.56 2.31 -3.50
N LEU A 287 -14.51 0.98 -3.50
CA LEU A 287 -15.71 0.15 -3.51
C LEU A 287 -16.39 0.15 -2.14
N HIS A 288 -17.70 0.30 -2.16
CA HIS A 288 -18.54 0.11 -1.00
C HIS A 288 -19.40 -1.13 -1.18
N SER A 289 -19.52 -1.96 -0.13
CA SER A 289 -20.50 -3.05 -0.08
C SER A 289 -21.83 -2.53 0.47
N ASN A 290 -22.76 -2.14 -0.40
CA ASN A 290 -24.16 -1.95 -0.02
C ASN A 290 -24.85 -3.32 -0.11
N THR A 291 -25.47 -3.75 0.99
CA THR A 291 -26.05 -5.09 1.18
C THR A 291 -27.31 -5.40 0.37
N GLN A 292 -27.70 -4.62 -0.65
CA GLN A 292 -28.83 -4.99 -1.53
C GLN A 292 -28.60 -4.85 -3.04
N GLN A 293 -27.53 -4.22 -3.53
CA GLN A 293 -27.38 -3.94 -4.98
C GLN A 293 -25.98 -4.20 -5.57
N GLY A 294 -25.07 -4.81 -4.81
CA GLY A 294 -23.69 -5.06 -5.24
C GLY A 294 -22.74 -3.90 -4.89
N TYR A 295 -21.53 -3.92 -5.45
CA TYR A 295 -20.53 -2.89 -5.17
C TYR A 295 -20.76 -1.63 -6.00
N SER A 296 -20.78 -0.48 -5.35
CA SER A 296 -20.70 0.84 -6.00
C SER A 296 -19.32 1.44 -5.77
N GLY A 297 -18.68 1.94 -6.84
CA GLY A 297 -17.44 2.72 -6.72
C GLY A 297 -17.74 4.16 -6.33
N PHE A 298 -17.21 4.61 -5.20
CA PHE A 298 -17.27 6.01 -4.77
C PHE A 298 -15.99 6.74 -5.12
N SER A 299 -16.06 7.99 -5.59
CA SER A 299 -14.87 8.85 -5.62
C SER A 299 -14.32 9.01 -4.20
N MET A 300 -13.05 9.41 -4.06
CA MET A 300 -12.46 9.66 -2.73
C MET A 300 -13.32 10.59 -1.87
N ARG A 301 -13.93 11.60 -2.51
CA ARG A 301 -14.82 12.56 -1.86
C ARG A 301 -16.13 11.91 -1.41
N ASP A 302 -16.79 11.15 -2.28
CA ASP A 302 -18.04 10.47 -1.94
C ASP A 302 -17.81 9.41 -0.88
N PHE A 303 -16.65 8.74 -0.93
CA PHE A 303 -16.24 7.74 0.02
C PHE A 303 -15.97 8.34 1.41
N ALA A 304 -15.28 9.47 1.47
CA ALA A 304 -15.08 10.24 2.70
C ALA A 304 -16.41 10.73 3.28
N GLY A 305 -17.33 11.18 2.43
CA GLY A 305 -18.69 11.56 2.83
C GLY A 305 -19.49 10.38 3.40
N TYR A 306 -19.35 9.18 2.82
CA TYR A 306 -20.08 8.00 3.24
C TYR A 306 -19.58 7.40 4.58
N TYR A 307 -18.27 7.24 4.73
CA TYR A 307 -17.68 6.60 5.92
C TYR A 307 -17.36 7.57 7.06
N GLY A 308 -17.49 8.87 6.82
CA GLY A 308 -17.11 9.92 7.76
C GLY A 308 -15.59 10.10 7.86
N GLN A 309 -15.20 11.29 8.32
CA GLN A 309 -13.81 11.77 8.29
C GLN A 309 -12.81 10.89 9.06
N GLU A 310 -13.25 10.15 10.08
CA GLU A 310 -12.33 9.36 10.92
C GLU A 310 -12.05 7.94 10.44
N ALA A 311 -12.97 7.37 9.64
CA ALA A 311 -12.92 5.95 9.29
C ALA A 311 -12.49 5.71 7.84
N TRP A 312 -12.70 6.68 6.94
CA TRP A 312 -12.54 6.42 5.50
C TRP A 312 -11.10 6.10 5.08
N GLN A 313 -10.09 6.77 5.66
CA GLN A 313 -8.68 6.48 5.32
C GLN A 313 -8.21 5.10 5.81
N ARG A 314 -8.83 4.58 6.87
CA ARG A 314 -8.52 3.27 7.47
C ARG A 314 -9.22 2.11 6.76
N ARG A 315 -10.26 2.39 5.99
CA ARG A 315 -11.04 1.41 5.25
C ARG A 315 -10.41 1.19 3.88
#